data_AF-A0A3D4QF40-F1
#
_entry.id   AF-A0A3D4QF40-F1
#
_cell.length_a   1.000
_cell.length_b   1.000
_cell.length_c   1.000
_cell.angle_alpha   90.00
_cell.angle_beta   90.00
_cell.angle_gamma   90.00
#
_symmetry.space_group_name_H-M   'P 1'
#
loop_
_entity.id
_entity.type
_entity.pdbx_description
1 polymer ?
#
loop_
_entity_poly.entity_id
_entity_poly.type
_entity_poly.pdbx_seq_one_letter_code
_entity_poly.pdbx_strand_id
1 'polypeptide(L)'
;EQLASRILSEQAEIGSDRIRKGLLENDEFTKLVSASTTLHNIPLFIDDTPALTVSALRTRARRLKRRHNLGLIVIDYLQLVSGSSTSRSDGRVQEVSEITRGLKTLAKELEVPVLALSQLSRTVEQRDPPRPQLADLRESGSIEQDADVVMFIYREEYYMERKKPSRRADEDDGKLVERLERWEGALQDIHQVAEVIVAKQRHGPIGNVPMHFNGAFTRFGNLSKDHPYRQRFHGED
;
A
#
# COMPACT_ATOMS: atom_id res chain seq x y z
N GLU A 1 8.99 0.15 16.91
CA GLU A 1 10.32 -0.27 16.39
C GLU A 1 10.37 -0.74 14.92
N GLN A 2 9.41 -1.54 14.43
CA GLN A 2 9.52 -2.12 13.08
C GLN A 2 9.43 -1.11 11.92
N LEU A 3 8.75 0.03 12.08
CA LEU A 3 8.59 1.02 11.00
C LEU A 3 9.89 1.79 10.71
N ALA A 4 10.60 2.24 11.73
CA ALA A 4 11.86 2.98 11.56
C ALA A 4 12.93 2.11 10.89
N SER A 5 13.03 0.84 11.28
CA SER A 5 13.96 -0.11 10.63
C SER A 5 13.62 -0.36 9.16
N ARG A 6 12.33 -0.38 8.79
CA ARG A 6 11.90 -0.47 7.38
C ARG A 6 12.29 0.77 6.58
N ILE A 7 12.05 1.98 7.12
CA ILE A 7 12.45 3.24 6.47
C ILE A 7 13.97 3.27 6.26
N LEU A 8 14.76 2.86 7.26
CA LEU A 8 16.22 2.81 7.13
C LEU A 8 16.67 1.76 6.10
N SER A 9 16.04 0.59 6.07
CA SER A 9 16.31 -0.47 5.09
C SER A 9 16.04 0.00 3.66
N GLU A 10 14.93 0.71 3.45
CA GLU A 10 14.57 1.29 2.16
C GLU A 10 15.54 2.39 1.72
N GLN A 11 15.89 3.32 2.61
CA GLN A 11 16.76 4.45 2.31
C GLN A 11 18.23 4.04 2.12
N ALA A 12 18.69 3.04 2.85
CA ALA A 12 20.06 2.54 2.74
C ALA A 12 20.24 1.47 1.64
N GLU A 13 19.14 0.98 1.06
CA GLU A 13 19.12 -0.14 0.09
C GLU A 13 19.80 -1.41 0.64
N ILE A 14 19.58 -1.69 1.92
CA ILE A 14 20.12 -2.86 2.62
C ILE A 14 18.94 -3.70 3.10
N GLY A 15 18.98 -5.01 2.89
CA GLY A 15 17.93 -5.92 3.36
C GLY A 15 17.67 -5.80 4.87
N SER A 16 16.40 -5.69 5.27
CA SER A 16 16.01 -5.50 6.68
C SER A 16 16.53 -6.59 7.62
N ASP A 17 16.68 -7.82 7.13
CA ASP A 17 17.25 -8.95 7.90
C ASP A 17 18.74 -8.74 8.20
N ARG A 18 19.51 -8.20 7.25
CA ARG A 18 20.94 -7.93 7.42
C ARG A 18 21.18 -6.81 8.43
N ILE A 19 20.39 -5.74 8.35
CA ILE A 19 20.42 -4.65 9.35
C ILE A 19 20.14 -5.19 10.75
N ARG A 20 19.11 -6.03 10.89
CA ARG A 20 18.73 -6.64 12.19
C ARG A 20 19.82 -7.56 12.75
N LYS A 21 20.53 -8.28 11.88
CA LYS A 21 21.64 -9.18 12.24
C LYS A 21 22.97 -8.47 12.41
N GLY A 22 23.08 -7.18 12.08
CA GLY A 22 24.34 -6.43 12.11
C GLY A 22 25.37 -6.87 11.06
N LEU A 23 24.93 -7.56 10.00
CA LEU A 23 25.80 -8.09 8.94
C LEU A 23 25.96 -7.06 7.82
N LEU A 24 26.71 -6.01 8.12
CA LEU A 24 26.92 -4.85 7.24
C LEU A 24 28.37 -4.77 6.78
N GLU A 25 28.55 -4.49 5.50
CA GLU A 25 29.84 -4.07 4.95
C GLU A 25 30.15 -2.61 5.34
N ASN A 26 31.42 -2.19 5.22
CA ASN A 26 31.84 -0.85 5.66
C ASN A 26 31.14 0.28 4.87
N ASP A 27 30.86 0.06 3.60
CA ASP A 27 30.13 1.01 2.74
C ASP A 27 28.64 1.06 3.11
N GLU A 28 28.02 -0.09 3.37
CA GLU A 28 26.64 -0.23 3.85
C GLU A 28 26.45 0.46 5.21
N PHE A 29 27.41 0.30 6.12
CA PHE A 29 27.38 0.98 7.41
C PHE A 29 27.37 2.50 7.24
N THR A 30 28.19 3.02 6.32
CA THR A 30 28.24 4.46 6.02
C THR A 30 26.89 4.96 5.46
N LYS A 31 26.27 4.20 4.54
CA LYS A 31 24.93 4.50 4.02
C LYS A 31 23.87 4.52 5.13
N LEU A 32 23.91 3.54 6.03
CA LEU A 32 22.97 3.44 7.15
C LEU A 32 23.09 4.62 8.11
N VAL A 33 24.31 5.06 8.45
CA VAL A 33 24.54 6.24 9.30
C VAL A 33 24.01 7.51 8.65
N SER A 34 24.23 7.68 7.34
CA SER A 34 23.68 8.82 6.59
C SER A 34 22.15 8.82 6.57
N ALA A 35 21.53 7.67 6.32
CA ALA A 35 20.08 7.50 6.34
C ALA A 35 19.50 7.77 7.73
N SER A 36 20.16 7.30 8.80
CA SER A 36 19.77 7.55 10.19
C SER A 36 19.82 9.02 10.56
N THR A 37 20.88 9.71 10.17
CA THR A 37 21.02 11.17 10.38
C THR A 37 19.92 11.94 9.66
N THR A 38 19.62 11.56 8.42
CA THR A 38 18.54 12.16 7.64
C THR A 38 17.20 11.94 8.32
N LEU A 39 16.88 10.70 8.71
CA LEU A 39 15.63 10.33 9.38
C LEU A 39 15.44 11.07 10.71
N HIS A 40 16.51 11.27 11.48
CA HIS A 40 16.47 12.01 12.75
C HIS A 40 16.04 13.47 12.57
N ASN A 41 16.42 14.09 11.45
CA ASN A 41 16.13 15.50 11.18
C ASN A 41 14.77 15.72 10.50
N ILE A 42 14.09 14.66 10.04
CA ILE A 42 12.76 14.77 9.44
C ILE A 42 11.73 14.97 10.57
N PRO A 43 10.78 15.91 10.45
CA PRO A 43 9.70 16.11 11.41
C PRO A 43 8.63 15.00 11.29
N LEU A 44 9.05 13.75 11.51
CA LEU A 44 8.22 12.55 11.49
C LEU A 44 7.87 12.15 12.92
N PHE A 45 6.58 12.18 13.25
CA PHE A 45 6.07 11.77 14.55
C PHE A 45 5.38 10.41 14.41
N ILE A 46 5.87 9.42 15.15
CA ILE A 46 5.30 8.07 15.18
C ILE A 46 4.58 7.87 16.51
N ASP A 47 3.33 7.43 16.42
CA ASP A 47 2.51 7.04 17.57
C ASP A 47 2.11 5.58 17.38
N ASP A 48 2.72 4.68 18.15
CA ASP A 48 2.49 3.23 18.10
C ASP A 48 1.52 2.74 19.20
N THR A 49 0.75 3.65 19.79
CA THR A 49 -0.26 3.31 20.79
C THR A 49 -1.32 2.37 20.18
N PRO A 50 -1.49 1.13 20.70
CA PRO A 50 -2.47 0.20 20.15
C PRO A 50 -3.90 0.63 20.44
N ALA A 51 -4.84 0.22 19.57
CA ALA A 51 -6.29 0.39 19.74
C ALA A 51 -6.73 1.84 20.02
N LEU A 52 -6.11 2.82 19.34
CA LEU A 52 -6.42 4.23 19.49
C LEU A 52 -7.83 4.53 18.96
N THR A 53 -8.67 5.18 19.76
CA THR A 53 -10.00 5.63 19.32
C THR A 53 -9.89 6.88 18.43
N VAL A 54 -10.91 7.14 17.61
CA VAL A 54 -10.98 8.34 16.75
C VAL A 54 -10.89 9.65 17.55
N SER A 55 -11.49 9.69 18.76
CA SER A 55 -11.44 10.88 19.60
C SER A 55 -10.04 11.14 20.18
N ALA A 56 -9.33 10.06 20.55
CA ALA A 56 -7.96 10.13 21.03
C ALA A 56 -7.02 10.55 19.89
N LEU A 57 -7.18 9.98 18.69
CA LEU A 57 -6.48 10.39 17.48
C LEU A 57 -6.65 11.90 17.22
N ARG A 58 -7.90 12.39 17.20
CA ARG A 58 -8.19 13.82 17.00
C ARG A 58 -7.51 14.71 18.05
N THR A 59 -7.55 14.31 19.32
CA THR A 59 -6.92 15.07 20.41
C THR A 59 -5.41 15.16 20.22
N ARG A 60 -4.76 14.05 19.85
CA ARG A 60 -3.31 14.01 19.60
C ARG A 60 -2.93 14.80 18.35
N ALA A 61 -3.67 14.65 17.26
CA ALA A 61 -3.45 15.36 16.01
C ALA A 61 -3.59 16.89 16.18
N ARG A 62 -4.62 17.36 16.89
CA ARG A 62 -4.78 18.79 17.25
C ARG A 62 -3.58 19.32 18.05
N ARG A 63 -3.11 18.55 19.04
CA ARG A 63 -1.94 18.93 19.85
C ARG A 63 -0.68 19.01 19.00
N LEU A 64 -0.48 18.06 18.08
CA LEU A 64 0.63 18.09 17.13
C LEU A 64 0.54 19.30 16.21
N LYS A 65 -0.60 19.54 15.52
CA LYS A 65 -0.81 20.69 14.63
C LYS A 65 -0.49 22.04 15.29
N ARG A 66 -0.80 22.21 16.59
CA ARG A 66 -0.51 23.43 17.35
C ARG A 66 0.98 23.63 17.66
N ARG A 67 1.72 22.53 17.89
CA ARG A 67 3.14 22.57 18.27
C ARG A 67 4.08 22.51 17.08
N HIS A 68 3.66 21.77 16.06
CA HIS A 68 4.42 21.42 14.87
C HIS A 68 3.46 21.57 13.71
N ASN A 69 3.84 22.34 12.68
CA ASN A 69 2.98 22.62 11.52
C ASN A 69 2.67 21.33 10.72
N LEU A 70 1.73 20.53 11.23
CA LEU A 70 1.40 19.20 10.72
C LEU A 70 0.87 19.33 9.30
N GLY A 71 1.48 18.59 8.37
CA GLY A 71 1.18 18.63 6.93
C GLY A 71 0.55 17.36 6.37
N LEU A 72 0.66 16.21 7.05
CA LEU A 72 0.08 14.94 6.63
C LEU A 72 -0.19 14.07 7.86
N ILE A 73 -1.28 13.31 7.84
CA ILE A 73 -1.57 12.25 8.81
C ILE A 73 -1.66 10.93 8.04
N VAL A 74 -0.92 9.91 8.49
CA VAL A 74 -0.98 8.55 7.94
C VAL A 74 -1.49 7.59 9.02
N ILE A 75 -2.44 6.73 8.68
CA ILE A 75 -3.04 5.75 9.59
C ILE A 75 -2.86 4.34 9.01
N ASP A 76 -2.11 3.50 9.72
CA ASP A 76 -1.83 2.10 9.39
C ASP A 76 -2.37 1.19 10.52
N TYR A 77 -3.53 0.56 10.38
CA TYR A 77 -4.54 0.64 9.32
C TYR A 77 -5.95 0.77 9.97
N LEU A 78 -6.95 1.23 9.21
CA LEU A 78 -8.28 1.64 9.72
C LEU A 78 -8.94 0.59 10.63
N GLN A 79 -8.73 -0.69 10.32
CA GLN A 79 -9.39 -1.78 11.01
C GLN A 79 -8.90 -1.98 12.46
N LEU A 80 -7.79 -1.36 12.87
CA LEU A 80 -7.27 -1.37 14.24
C LEU A 80 -7.80 -0.21 15.11
N VAL A 81 -8.50 0.76 14.51
CA VAL A 81 -9.16 1.84 15.25
C VAL A 81 -10.44 1.28 15.84
N SER A 82 -10.56 1.33 17.17
CA SER A 82 -11.76 0.87 17.88
C SER A 82 -12.84 1.95 17.87
N GLY A 83 -14.03 1.56 17.44
CA GLY A 83 -15.27 2.26 17.66
C GLY A 83 -15.69 2.18 19.11
N SER A 84 -16.51 3.12 19.52
CA SER A 84 -16.97 3.28 20.91
C SER A 84 -17.98 2.21 21.38
N SER A 85 -18.13 1.06 20.71
CA SER A 85 -19.25 0.13 20.92
C SER A 85 -18.86 -1.34 21.10
N THR A 86 -19.44 -1.95 22.14
CA THR A 86 -19.16 -3.31 22.66
C THR A 86 -20.04 -4.42 22.03
N SER A 87 -20.66 -4.22 20.87
CA SER A 87 -21.63 -5.19 20.29
C SER A 87 -21.10 -5.95 19.07
N ARG A 88 -21.28 -7.29 19.05
CA ARG A 88 -20.38 -8.27 18.41
C ARG A 88 -20.74 -8.80 17.00
N SER A 89 -21.65 -8.21 16.23
CA SER A 89 -21.77 -8.66 14.81
C SER A 89 -22.37 -7.68 13.80
N ASP A 90 -23.22 -6.73 14.21
CA ASP A 90 -23.81 -5.73 13.30
C ASP A 90 -23.12 -4.35 13.40
N GLY A 91 -22.28 -4.17 14.43
CA GLY A 91 -21.63 -2.90 14.75
C GLY A 91 -20.44 -2.55 13.88
N ARG A 92 -19.90 -3.48 13.07
CA ARG A 92 -18.64 -3.25 12.36
C ARG A 92 -18.78 -2.30 11.18
N VAL A 93 -19.81 -2.47 10.35
CA VAL A 93 -20.11 -1.54 9.24
C VAL A 93 -20.35 -0.13 9.78
N GLN A 94 -21.11 -0.03 10.88
CA GLN A 94 -21.41 1.23 11.54
C GLN A 94 -20.14 1.87 12.14
N GLU A 95 -19.29 1.09 12.80
CA GLU A 95 -18.01 1.51 13.35
C GLU A 95 -17.07 2.03 12.27
N VAL A 96 -16.91 1.30 11.16
CA VAL A 96 -16.10 1.74 10.02
C VAL A 96 -16.64 3.07 9.47
N SER A 97 -17.96 3.20 9.39
CA SER A 97 -18.60 4.43 8.93
C SER A 97 -18.43 5.61 9.90
N GLU A 98 -18.37 5.36 11.20
CA GLU A 98 -18.06 6.38 12.21
C GLU A 98 -16.59 6.80 12.14
N ILE A 99 -15.69 5.85 11.92
CA ILE A 99 -14.26 6.09 11.75
C ILE A 99 -14.03 6.96 10.51
N THR A 100 -14.57 6.59 9.35
CA THR A 100 -14.35 7.35 8.10
C THR A 100 -14.88 8.77 8.19
N ARG A 101 -16.08 8.97 8.72
CA ARG A 101 -16.65 10.30 8.96
C ARG A 101 -15.84 11.11 9.96
N GLY A 102 -15.36 10.47 11.03
CA GLY A 102 -14.49 11.10 12.02
C GLY A 102 -13.17 11.56 11.42
N LEU A 103 -12.55 10.74 10.56
CA LEU A 103 -11.33 11.08 9.83
C LEU A 103 -11.54 12.18 8.79
N LYS A 104 -12.65 12.16 8.06
CA LYS A 104 -13.02 13.24 7.12
C LYS A 104 -13.22 14.57 7.85
N THR A 105 -13.86 14.53 9.02
CA THR A 105 -14.03 15.70 9.88
C THR A 105 -12.68 16.19 10.38
N LEU A 106 -11.81 15.30 10.85
CA LEU A 106 -10.44 15.63 11.29
C LEU A 106 -9.64 16.31 10.17
N ALA A 107 -9.68 15.76 8.95
CA ALA A 107 -8.97 16.30 7.79
C ALA A 107 -9.42 17.73 7.47
N LYS A 108 -10.74 17.96 7.45
CA LYS A 108 -11.33 19.28 7.21
C LYS A 108 -11.00 20.27 8.34
N GLU A 109 -11.05 19.82 9.58
CA GLU A 109 -10.84 20.66 10.75
C GLU A 109 -9.37 21.11 10.89
N LEU A 110 -8.42 20.22 10.61
CA LEU A 110 -6.99 20.55 10.70
C LEU A 110 -6.43 21.13 9.41
N GLU A 111 -7.21 21.12 8.32
CA GLU A 111 -6.77 21.43 6.96
C GLU A 111 -5.52 20.61 6.58
N VAL A 112 -5.57 19.31 6.87
CA VAL A 112 -4.46 18.37 6.64
C VAL A 112 -4.97 17.13 5.93
N PRO A 113 -4.32 16.69 4.84
CA PRO A 113 -4.61 15.40 4.22
C PRO A 113 -4.47 14.25 5.21
N VAL A 114 -5.46 13.35 5.21
CA VAL A 114 -5.44 12.11 5.99
C VAL A 114 -5.38 10.94 5.03
N LEU A 115 -4.25 10.23 5.04
CA LEU A 115 -4.07 8.98 4.30
C LEU A 115 -4.35 7.81 5.25
N ALA A 116 -5.35 7.00 4.91
CA ALA A 116 -5.73 5.86 5.72
C ALA A 116 -5.59 4.57 4.93
N LEU A 117 -4.82 3.62 5.46
CA LEU A 117 -4.68 2.30 4.86
C LEU A 117 -5.88 1.45 5.24
N SER A 118 -6.43 0.72 4.26
CA SER A 118 -7.51 -0.24 4.47
C SER A 118 -7.11 -1.59 3.90
N GLN A 119 -7.34 -2.63 4.69
CA GLN A 119 -7.17 -4.01 4.22
C GLN A 119 -8.37 -4.44 3.38
N LEU A 120 -8.11 -5.04 2.22
CA LEU A 120 -9.15 -5.57 1.33
C LEU A 120 -9.68 -6.92 1.83
N SER A 121 -10.91 -7.23 1.46
CA SER A 121 -11.47 -8.56 1.62
C SER A 121 -10.82 -9.58 0.69
N ARG A 122 -10.74 -10.85 1.13
CA ARG A 122 -10.13 -11.95 0.36
C ARG A 122 -10.89 -12.33 -0.92
N THR A 123 -12.09 -11.78 -1.13
CA THR A 123 -12.90 -12.05 -2.34
C THR A 123 -12.23 -11.55 -3.62
N VAL A 124 -11.34 -10.56 -3.52
CA VAL A 124 -10.51 -10.11 -4.65
C VAL A 124 -9.69 -11.24 -5.24
N GLU A 125 -9.20 -12.18 -4.42
CA GLU A 125 -8.32 -13.27 -4.86
C GLU A 125 -9.05 -14.34 -5.68
N GLN A 126 -10.39 -14.38 -5.61
CA GLN A 126 -11.21 -15.33 -6.37
C GLN A 126 -11.52 -14.86 -7.79
N ARG A 127 -11.24 -13.59 -8.11
CA ARG A 127 -11.48 -13.03 -9.44
C ARG A 127 -10.31 -13.32 -10.38
N ASP A 128 -10.61 -13.37 -11.67
CA ASP A 128 -9.60 -13.50 -12.72
C ASP A 128 -9.77 -12.35 -13.75
N PRO A 129 -8.83 -11.39 -13.82
CA PRO A 129 -7.69 -11.21 -12.93
C PRO A 129 -8.09 -10.74 -11.52
N PRO A 130 -7.28 -10.99 -10.48
CA PRO A 130 -7.57 -10.60 -9.09
C PRO A 130 -7.30 -9.09 -8.85
N ARG A 131 -7.95 -8.23 -9.65
CA ARG A 131 -7.81 -6.78 -9.62
C ARG A 131 -8.73 -6.15 -8.56
N PRO A 132 -8.21 -5.36 -7.60
CA PRO A 132 -9.03 -4.65 -6.63
C PRO A 132 -10.04 -3.68 -7.27
N GLN A 133 -11.20 -3.54 -6.62
CA GLN A 133 -12.28 -2.62 -6.99
C GLN A 133 -12.94 -2.06 -5.72
N LEU A 134 -13.76 -1.01 -5.87
CA LEU A 134 -14.43 -0.34 -4.73
C LEU A 134 -15.23 -1.31 -3.84
N ALA A 135 -15.86 -2.33 -4.44
CA ALA A 135 -16.61 -3.35 -3.70
C ALA A 135 -15.74 -4.21 -2.75
N ASP A 136 -14.43 -4.31 -2.95
CA ASP A 136 -13.56 -5.14 -2.10
C ASP A 136 -13.22 -4.53 -0.75
N LEU A 137 -13.47 -3.22 -0.61
CA LEU A 137 -13.27 -2.51 0.66
C LEU A 137 -14.22 -3.01 1.78
N ARG A 138 -15.12 -3.97 1.47
CA ARG A 138 -16.04 -4.76 2.34
C ARG A 138 -16.40 -4.07 3.65
N GLU A 139 -17.69 -3.77 3.81
CA GLU A 139 -18.28 -2.94 4.90
C GLU A 139 -18.28 -1.42 4.59
N SER A 140 -18.06 -1.05 3.32
CA SER A 140 -17.43 0.22 2.92
C SER A 140 -18.25 1.20 2.09
N GLY A 141 -19.58 1.06 2.00
CA GLY A 141 -20.39 2.08 1.33
C GLY A 141 -20.08 3.49 1.85
N SER A 142 -19.78 3.59 3.15
CA SER A 142 -19.30 4.81 3.82
C SER A 142 -17.88 5.22 3.44
N ILE A 143 -16.90 4.30 3.38
CA ILE A 143 -15.53 4.63 2.94
C ILE A 143 -15.58 5.22 1.54
N GLU A 144 -16.28 4.54 0.62
CA GLU A 144 -16.43 5.00 -0.74
C GLU A 144 -17.07 6.38 -0.75
N GLN A 145 -18.18 6.61 -0.02
CA GLN A 145 -18.83 7.92 0.01
C GLN A 145 -17.95 9.02 0.62
N ASP A 146 -17.34 8.78 1.78
CA ASP A 146 -16.63 9.80 2.56
C ASP A 146 -15.27 10.19 1.96
N ALA A 147 -14.57 9.22 1.34
CA ALA A 147 -13.25 9.45 0.77
C ALA A 147 -13.30 10.45 -0.40
N ASP A 148 -12.27 11.31 -0.47
CA ASP A 148 -12.05 12.16 -1.63
C ASP A 148 -11.37 11.41 -2.77
N VAL A 149 -10.42 10.53 -2.41
CA VAL A 149 -9.64 9.70 -3.32
C VAL A 149 -9.58 8.27 -2.77
N VAL A 150 -9.73 7.27 -3.64
CA VAL A 150 -9.51 5.86 -3.31
C VAL A 150 -8.49 5.30 -4.29
N MET A 151 -7.41 4.73 -3.75
CA MET A 151 -6.33 4.11 -4.51
C MET A 151 -6.17 2.65 -4.10
N PHE A 152 -5.95 1.77 -5.07
CA PHE A 152 -5.53 0.40 -4.83
C PHE A 152 -4.12 0.17 -5.33
N ILE A 153 -3.42 -0.75 -4.69
CA ILE A 153 -2.11 -1.24 -5.15
C ILE A 153 -2.34 -2.62 -5.75
N TYR A 154 -1.93 -2.82 -6.99
CA TYR A 154 -2.00 -4.10 -7.69
C TYR A 154 -0.63 -4.49 -8.22
N ARG A 155 -0.23 -5.75 -8.01
CA ARG A 155 1.03 -6.32 -8.51
C ARG A 155 0.70 -7.57 -9.30
N GLU A 156 0.65 -7.45 -10.62
CA GLU A 156 0.34 -8.57 -11.51
C GLU A 156 1.34 -9.72 -11.36
N GLU A 157 2.64 -9.37 -11.27
CA GLU A 157 3.75 -10.30 -11.03
C GLU A 157 3.48 -11.25 -9.86
N TYR A 158 3.03 -10.72 -8.72
CA TYR A 158 2.75 -11.50 -7.51
C TYR A 158 1.71 -12.62 -7.72
N TYR A 159 0.72 -12.37 -8.59
CA TYR A 159 -0.29 -13.37 -8.90
C TYR A 159 0.17 -14.32 -10.01
N MET A 160 0.93 -13.82 -11.00
CA MET A 160 1.45 -14.63 -12.11
C MET A 160 2.50 -15.63 -11.66
N GLU A 161 3.35 -15.28 -10.68
CA GLU A 161 4.32 -16.21 -10.07
C GLU A 161 3.63 -17.44 -9.48
N ARG A 162 2.46 -17.26 -8.86
CA ARG A 162 1.66 -18.35 -8.28
C ARG A 162 0.97 -19.22 -9.32
N LYS A 163 0.80 -18.70 -10.55
CA LYS A 163 0.20 -19.41 -11.68
C LYS A 163 1.23 -20.15 -12.54
N LYS A 164 2.47 -20.34 -12.06
CA LYS A 164 3.53 -21.06 -12.78
C LYS A 164 3.01 -22.42 -13.31
N PRO A 165 3.12 -22.68 -14.62
CA PRO A 165 2.70 -23.95 -15.20
C PRO A 165 3.36 -25.15 -14.53
N SER A 166 2.55 -26.09 -14.05
CA SER A 166 2.99 -27.43 -13.67
C SER A 166 2.66 -28.44 -14.78
N ARG A 167 3.39 -29.56 -14.78
CA ARG A 167 3.16 -30.70 -15.67
C ARG A 167 1.76 -31.27 -15.43
N ARG A 168 0.97 -31.39 -16.50
CA ARG A 168 -0.34 -32.07 -16.44
C ARG A 168 -0.17 -33.57 -16.75
N ALA A 169 -1.10 -34.39 -16.28
CA ALA A 169 -1.01 -35.85 -16.41
C ALA A 169 -0.95 -36.33 -17.88
N ASP A 170 -1.71 -35.68 -18.77
CA ASP A 170 -1.85 -36.06 -20.19
C ASP A 170 -1.09 -35.12 -21.14
N GLU A 171 -0.05 -34.44 -20.64
CA GLU A 171 0.68 -33.42 -21.39
C GLU A 171 2.06 -33.92 -21.82
N ASP A 172 2.34 -33.79 -23.12
CA ASP A 172 3.66 -34.02 -23.70
C ASP A 172 4.66 -32.94 -23.31
N ASP A 173 5.94 -33.29 -23.25
CA ASP A 173 7.01 -32.41 -22.81
C ASP A 173 7.10 -31.13 -23.66
N GLY A 174 6.82 -31.22 -24.98
CA GLY A 174 6.82 -30.05 -25.87
C GLY A 174 5.76 -29.01 -25.49
N LYS A 175 4.54 -29.46 -25.14
CA LYS A 175 3.45 -28.56 -24.73
C LYS A 175 3.72 -27.88 -23.39
N LEU A 176 4.40 -28.58 -22.48
CA LEU A 176 4.83 -27.99 -21.21
C LEU A 176 5.87 -26.88 -21.44
N VAL A 177 6.87 -27.12 -22.30
CA VAL A 177 7.89 -26.13 -22.67
C VAL A 177 7.24 -24.88 -23.27
N GLU A 178 6.35 -25.03 -24.25
CA GLU A 178 5.63 -23.89 -24.86
C GLU A 178 4.81 -23.07 -23.86
N ARG A 179 4.25 -23.71 -22.81
CA ARG A 179 3.52 -23.01 -21.74
C ARG A 179 4.47 -22.27 -20.80
N LEU A 180 5.61 -22.86 -20.48
CA LEU A 180 6.64 -22.25 -19.64
C LEU A 180 7.22 -21.03 -20.35
N GLU A 181 7.58 -21.13 -21.63
CA GLU A 181 8.12 -20.01 -22.42
C GLU A 181 7.12 -18.84 -22.49
N ARG A 182 5.83 -19.13 -22.74
CA ARG A 182 4.78 -18.09 -22.72
C ARG A 182 4.61 -17.46 -21.35
N TRP A 183 4.68 -18.25 -20.29
CA TRP A 183 4.59 -17.74 -18.92
C TRP A 183 5.80 -16.87 -18.55
N GLU A 184 7.01 -17.29 -18.93
CA GLU A 184 8.24 -16.52 -18.72
C GLU A 184 8.23 -15.21 -19.49
N GLY A 185 7.84 -15.22 -20.77
CA GLY A 185 7.69 -14.00 -21.56
C GLY A 185 6.68 -13.03 -20.96
N ALA A 186 5.51 -13.53 -20.54
CA ALA A 186 4.51 -12.70 -19.89
C ALA A 186 4.99 -12.16 -18.53
N LEU A 187 5.77 -12.93 -17.77
CA LEU A 187 6.33 -12.49 -16.49
C LEU A 187 7.41 -11.41 -16.69
N GLN A 188 8.22 -11.52 -17.73
CA GLN A 188 9.23 -10.53 -18.08
C GLN A 188 8.62 -9.17 -18.38
N ASP A 189 7.48 -9.13 -19.09
CA ASP A 189 6.77 -7.88 -19.43
C ASP A 189 6.26 -7.11 -18.20
N ILE A 190 6.01 -7.82 -17.10
CA ILE A 190 5.42 -7.29 -15.87
C ILE A 190 6.41 -7.28 -14.69
N HIS A 191 7.67 -7.62 -14.95
CA HIS A 191 8.69 -7.78 -13.91
C HIS A 191 8.94 -6.47 -13.18
N GLN A 192 8.91 -6.50 -11.84
CA GLN A 192 9.05 -5.30 -11.01
C GLN A 192 8.08 -4.17 -11.35
N VAL A 193 6.90 -4.50 -11.89
CA VAL A 193 5.84 -3.53 -12.15
C VAL A 193 4.77 -3.66 -11.08
N ALA A 194 4.32 -2.50 -10.60
CA ALA A 194 3.10 -2.37 -9.81
C ALA A 194 2.19 -1.33 -10.46
N GLU A 195 0.91 -1.38 -10.14
CA GLU A 195 -0.07 -0.37 -10.52
C GLU A 195 -0.65 0.28 -9.27
N VAL A 196 -0.76 1.61 -9.30
CA VAL A 196 -1.65 2.36 -8.42
C VAL A 196 -2.93 2.67 -9.20
N ILE A 197 -4.01 2.01 -8.82
CA ILE A 197 -5.34 2.15 -9.44
C ILE A 197 -6.08 3.25 -8.69
N VAL A 198 -6.20 4.43 -9.30
CA VAL A 198 -7.04 5.52 -8.78
C VAL A 198 -8.50 5.20 -9.12
N ALA A 199 -9.17 4.49 -8.23
CA ALA A 199 -10.53 3.98 -8.46
C ALA A 199 -11.62 5.01 -8.16
N LYS A 200 -11.31 6.04 -7.36
CA LYS A 200 -12.20 7.17 -7.09
C LYS A 200 -11.38 8.44 -6.95
N GLN A 201 -11.85 9.53 -7.55
CA GLN A 201 -11.34 10.88 -7.32
C GLN A 201 -12.48 11.90 -7.47
N ARG A 202 -12.85 12.62 -6.40
CA ARG A 202 -13.98 13.57 -6.43
C ARG A 202 -13.81 14.72 -7.41
N HIS A 203 -12.58 15.14 -7.68
CA HIS A 203 -12.25 16.36 -8.42
C HIS A 203 -11.20 16.14 -9.51
N GLY A 204 -11.23 14.99 -10.18
CA GLY A 204 -10.32 14.74 -11.30
C GLY A 204 -10.42 13.32 -11.84
N PRO A 205 -9.49 12.95 -12.73
CA PRO A 205 -9.56 11.68 -13.45
C PRO A 205 -9.31 10.50 -12.51
N ILE A 206 -9.95 9.39 -12.84
CA ILE A 206 -9.59 8.06 -12.38
C ILE A 206 -8.65 7.42 -13.41
N GLY A 207 -7.91 6.39 -13.01
CA GLY A 207 -7.02 5.69 -13.93
C GLY A 207 -5.94 4.88 -13.24
N ASN A 208 -5.19 4.14 -14.05
CA ASN A 208 -4.10 3.30 -13.58
C ASN A 208 -2.77 4.02 -13.77
N VAL A 209 -1.99 4.11 -12.70
CA VAL A 209 -0.65 4.70 -12.72
C VAL A 209 0.36 3.57 -12.59
N PRO A 210 1.08 3.21 -13.66
CA PRO A 210 2.11 2.18 -13.60
C PRO A 210 3.34 2.71 -12.85
N MET A 211 3.87 1.89 -11.95
CA MET A 211 4.99 2.17 -11.06
C MET A 211 6.02 1.05 -11.14
N HIS A 212 7.27 1.41 -10.85
CA HIS A 212 8.31 0.42 -10.57
C HIS A 212 8.14 -0.07 -9.12
N PHE A 213 8.33 -1.35 -8.89
CA PHE A 213 8.32 -1.95 -7.56
C PHE A 213 9.54 -2.84 -7.36
N ASN A 214 10.44 -2.41 -6.48
CA ASN A 214 11.58 -3.21 -6.06
C ASN A 214 11.19 -4.09 -4.87
N GLY A 215 10.96 -5.38 -5.13
CA GLY A 215 10.59 -6.35 -4.11
C GLY A 215 11.65 -6.60 -3.04
N ALA A 216 12.94 -6.40 -3.33
CA ALA A 216 14.02 -6.62 -2.36
C ALA A 216 13.96 -5.60 -1.20
N PHE A 217 13.44 -4.40 -1.47
CA PHE A 217 13.34 -3.30 -0.50
C PHE A 217 11.89 -2.89 -0.22
N THR A 218 10.90 -3.55 -0.82
CA THR A 218 9.47 -3.18 -0.73
C THR A 218 9.24 -1.72 -1.15
N ARG A 219 9.95 -1.26 -2.18
CA ARG A 219 10.01 0.16 -2.57
C ARG A 219 9.26 0.41 -3.87
N PHE A 220 8.40 1.43 -3.86
CA PHE A 220 7.78 1.96 -5.07
C PHE A 220 8.66 3.06 -5.68
N GLY A 221 8.71 3.12 -7.01
CA GLY A 221 9.46 4.11 -7.77
C GLY A 221 8.74 4.50 -9.05
N ASN A 222 9.27 5.52 -9.73
CA ASN A 222 8.75 5.93 -11.03
C ASN A 222 9.14 4.89 -12.08
N LEU A 223 8.15 4.36 -12.80
CA LEU A 223 8.43 3.51 -13.97
C LEU A 223 8.95 4.37 -15.12
N SER A 224 9.96 3.89 -15.84
CA SER A 224 10.48 4.57 -17.04
C SER A 224 9.36 4.90 -18.04
N LYS A 225 9.47 6.04 -18.73
CA LYS A 225 8.49 6.48 -19.74
C LYS A 225 8.48 5.55 -20.96
N ASP A 226 9.62 4.96 -21.29
CA ASP A 226 9.77 4.06 -22.44
C ASP A 226 9.50 2.59 -22.08
N HIS A 227 9.06 2.32 -20.84
CA HIS A 227 8.80 0.95 -20.40
C HIS A 227 7.63 0.35 -21.20
N PRO A 228 7.77 -0.84 -21.81
CA PRO A 228 6.75 -1.45 -22.66
C PRO A 228 5.39 -1.59 -21.98
N TYR A 229 5.37 -1.86 -20.67
CA TYR A 229 4.14 -1.94 -19.87
C TYR A 229 3.24 -0.70 -19.97
N ARG A 230 3.80 0.51 -20.16
CA ARG A 230 3.00 1.73 -20.32
C ARG A 230 2.11 1.71 -21.57
N GLN A 231 2.53 0.99 -22.62
CA GLN A 231 1.76 0.86 -23.86
C GLN A 231 0.40 0.19 -23.63
N ARG A 232 0.24 -0.60 -22.55
CA ARG A 232 -1.04 -1.23 -22.18
C ARG A 232 -2.13 -0.22 -21.81
N PHE A 233 -1.78 1.03 -21.50
CA PHE A 233 -2.72 2.07 -21.07
C PHE A 233 -2.88 3.22 -22.07
N HIS A 234 -2.12 3.25 -23.16
CA HIS A 234 -2.17 4.33 -24.17
C HIS A 234 -3.23 4.09 -25.27
N GLY A 235 -4.30 3.34 -24.96
CA GLY A 235 -5.34 2.96 -25.92
C GLY A 235 -6.77 3.42 -25.58
N GLU A 236 -6.94 4.22 -24.52
CA GLU A 236 -8.24 4.76 -24.11
C GLU A 236 -8.11 6.27 -23.82
N ASP A 237 -7.98 7.07 -24.88
CA ASP A 237 -8.20 8.52 -24.86
C ASP A 237 -9.29 8.88 -25.89
#